data_AF-A0A660TK64-F1
#
_entry.id   AF-A0A660TK64-F1
#
_cell.length_a   1.000
_cell.length_b   1.000
_cell.length_c   1.000
_cell.angle_alpha   90.00
_cell.angle_beta   90.00
_cell.angle_gamma   90.00
#
_symmetry.space_group_name_H-M   'P 1'
#
loop_
_entity.id
_entity.type
_entity.pdbx_description
1 polymer ?
#
loop_
_entity_poly.entity_id
_entity_poly.type
_entity_poly.pdbx_seq_one_letter_code
_entity_poly.pdbx_strand_id
1 'polypeptide(L)'
;MNKEVKKSIIFIIFWLFGIVLIFDRLLANFSSVITFGTGVECGSIALGDINNDGALDLIVSGMDDTGSRRLDKYINDGTGNFSGPTSVGTGVHYSSIALGDIDNDGALDLIVTGTNDNSGRLDKYINDGTGNFSGPTSVGTGVHYSSVALGDINNDGALDLIVSGMDDTGSRKLDKYINDGTG
;
A
#
# COMPACT_ATOMS: atom_id res chain seq x y z
N MET A 1 18.77 -59.77 -45.45
CA MET A 1 17.87 -59.24 -46.49
C MET A 1 16.52 -58.95 -45.84
N ASN A 2 16.09 -57.68 -45.81
CA ASN A 2 14.79 -57.13 -45.35
C ASN A 2 14.44 -57.31 -43.85
N LYS A 3 13.84 -56.36 -43.14
CA LYS A 3 13.38 -54.98 -43.40
C LYS A 3 13.11 -54.36 -42.02
N GLU A 4 13.44 -53.08 -41.87
CA GLU A 4 12.85 -52.15 -40.89
C GLU A 4 11.31 -52.25 -40.84
N VAL A 5 10.70 -51.91 -39.69
CA VAL A 5 9.67 -50.85 -39.54
C VAL A 5 8.93 -50.94 -38.17
N LYS A 6 9.25 -49.95 -37.32
CA LYS A 6 8.39 -49.04 -36.50
C LYS A 6 7.30 -49.57 -35.53
N LYS A 7 7.49 -49.15 -34.27
CA LYS A 7 6.60 -48.40 -33.33
C LYS A 7 5.15 -48.88 -33.08
N SER A 8 4.85 -49.20 -31.81
CA SER A 8 3.76 -48.64 -30.94
C SER A 8 3.44 -49.63 -29.80
N ILE A 9 3.69 -49.31 -28.52
CA ILE A 9 2.78 -48.66 -27.53
C ILE A 9 2.09 -49.69 -26.58
N ILE A 10 2.46 -49.57 -25.29
CA ILE A 10 1.70 -49.78 -24.03
C ILE A 10 1.34 -51.22 -23.59
N PHE A 11 1.86 -51.61 -22.41
CA PHE A 11 1.15 -51.84 -21.13
C PHE A 11 2.02 -52.74 -20.23
N ILE A 12 2.76 -52.17 -19.28
CA ILE A 12 3.15 -52.95 -18.08
C ILE A 12 2.99 -52.08 -16.84
N ILE A 13 1.93 -52.43 -16.13
CA ILE A 13 1.57 -52.06 -14.76
C ILE A 13 2.76 -52.34 -13.83
N PHE A 14 3.26 -51.32 -13.14
CA PHE A 14 4.21 -51.52 -12.04
C PHE A 14 3.51 -51.32 -10.69
N TRP A 15 3.61 -52.38 -9.90
CA TRP A 15 3.08 -52.54 -8.55
C TRP A 15 3.81 -51.66 -7.53
N LEU A 16 3.03 -51.09 -6.61
CA LEU A 16 3.31 -50.94 -5.18
C LEU A 16 4.72 -50.48 -4.77
N PHE A 17 5.12 -49.28 -5.19
CA PHE A 17 5.90 -48.41 -4.32
C PHE A 17 5.05 -47.18 -4.07
N GLY A 18 4.64 -46.99 -2.81
CA GLY A 18 4.16 -45.70 -2.33
C GLY A 18 5.29 -44.70 -2.48
N ILE A 19 5.41 -44.12 -3.67
CA ILE A 19 6.02 -42.81 -3.84
C ILE A 19 5.07 -41.89 -3.07
N VAL A 20 5.40 -41.68 -1.80
CA VAL A 20 5.02 -40.46 -1.12
C VAL A 20 5.83 -39.38 -1.83
N LEU A 21 5.24 -38.80 -2.88
CA LEU A 21 5.60 -37.44 -3.28
C LEU A 21 5.26 -36.59 -2.06
N ILE A 22 6.24 -36.38 -1.18
CA ILE A 22 6.19 -35.31 -0.21
C ILE A 22 6.24 -34.05 -1.06
N PHE A 23 5.07 -33.56 -1.44
CA PHE A 23 4.92 -32.14 -1.70
C PHE A 23 5.23 -31.50 -0.35
N ASP A 24 6.47 -31.04 -0.17
CA ASP A 24 6.76 -29.96 0.76
C ASP A 24 5.90 -28.79 0.26
N ARG A 25 4.67 -28.74 0.75
CA ARG A 25 3.90 -27.51 0.73
C ARG A 25 4.71 -26.58 1.60
N LEU A 26 5.44 -25.67 0.96
CA LEU A 26 5.96 -24.45 1.55
C LEU A 26 4.76 -23.74 2.19
N LEU A 27 4.44 -24.11 3.42
CA LEU A 27 3.55 -23.34 4.27
C LEU A 27 4.32 -22.07 4.57
N ALA A 28 3.82 -20.95 4.05
CA ALA A 28 4.29 -19.64 4.46
C ALA A 28 3.96 -19.49 5.95
N ASN A 29 4.95 -19.75 6.80
CA ASN A 29 4.85 -19.58 8.24
C ASN A 29 5.50 -18.25 8.61
N PHE A 30 4.82 -17.46 9.42
CA PHE A 30 5.41 -16.27 10.04
C PHE A 30 6.38 -16.74 11.15
N SER A 31 7.67 -16.49 10.98
CA SER A 31 8.73 -17.13 11.79
C SER A 31 9.15 -16.35 13.03
N SER A 32 8.92 -15.04 13.08
CA SER A 32 9.26 -14.18 14.23
C SER A 32 8.53 -12.84 14.17
N VAL A 33 8.13 -12.31 15.33
CA VAL A 33 7.64 -10.92 15.47
C VAL A 33 8.84 -10.04 15.84
N ILE A 34 9.05 -8.99 15.07
CA ILE A 34 10.04 -7.93 15.37
C ILE A 34 9.23 -6.65 15.57
N THR A 35 9.33 -6.05 16.75
CA THR A 35 8.75 -4.73 16.99
C THR A 35 9.73 -3.67 16.50
N PHE A 36 9.29 -2.83 15.56
CA PHE A 36 10.05 -1.71 15.04
C PHE A 36 9.16 -0.46 14.99
N GLY A 37 9.75 0.70 15.28
CA GLY A 37 9.05 1.99 15.18
C GLY A 37 8.00 2.26 16.26
N THR A 38 7.12 3.21 15.97
CA THR A 38 6.05 3.68 16.84
C THR A 38 4.76 2.98 16.43
N GLY A 39 4.16 2.21 17.34
CA GLY A 39 2.84 1.63 17.12
C GLY A 39 1.76 2.71 17.12
N VAL A 40 0.75 2.56 16.27
CA VAL A 40 -0.39 3.47 16.20
C VAL A 40 -1.71 2.69 16.18
N GLU A 41 -2.78 3.34 16.63
CA GLU A 41 -4.15 2.87 16.51
C GLU A 41 -5.01 3.82 15.66
N CYS A 42 -6.23 3.36 15.31
CA CYS A 42 -7.18 4.13 14.49
C CYS A 42 -6.54 4.68 13.22
N GLY A 43 -5.66 3.89 12.62
CA GLY A 43 -4.72 4.33 11.61
C GLY A 43 -4.73 3.45 10.37
N SER A 44 -3.77 3.71 9.49
CA SER A 44 -3.56 2.96 8.26
C SER A 44 -2.07 2.90 7.94
N ILE A 45 -1.68 1.83 7.26
CA ILE A 45 -0.31 1.61 6.76
C ILE A 45 -0.32 1.41 5.25
N ALA A 46 0.74 1.82 4.57
CA ALA A 46 0.96 1.57 3.14
C ALA A 46 2.42 1.22 2.90
N LEU A 47 2.66 0.25 2.02
CA LEU A 47 3.99 -0.11 1.53
C LEU A 47 4.18 0.40 0.11
N GLY A 48 5.37 0.92 -0.19
CA GLY A 48 5.75 1.41 -1.53
C GLY A 48 7.23 1.76 -1.56
N ASP A 49 7.84 1.75 -2.74
CA ASP A 49 9.23 2.24 -2.92
C ASP A 49 9.20 3.78 -2.91
N ILE A 50 9.46 4.38 -1.76
CA ILE A 50 9.23 5.82 -1.53
C ILE A 50 10.45 6.63 -1.98
N ASN A 51 11.64 6.05 -1.94
CA ASN A 51 12.90 6.71 -2.29
C ASN A 51 13.54 6.18 -3.59
N ASN A 52 12.82 5.32 -4.34
CA ASN A 52 13.26 4.71 -5.59
C ASN A 52 14.55 3.88 -5.49
N ASP A 53 14.76 3.22 -4.34
CA ASP A 53 15.92 2.34 -4.13
C ASP A 53 15.64 0.86 -4.43
N GLY A 54 14.39 0.53 -4.78
CA GLY A 54 13.92 -0.81 -5.11
C GLY A 54 13.45 -1.63 -3.90
N ALA A 55 13.55 -1.09 -2.67
CA ALA A 55 12.99 -1.69 -1.47
C ALA A 55 11.60 -1.11 -1.17
N LEU A 56 10.69 -1.93 -0.64
CA LEU A 56 9.43 -1.41 -0.12
C LEU A 56 9.66 -0.73 1.23
N ASP A 57 9.36 0.56 1.27
CA ASP A 57 9.28 1.41 2.45
C ASP A 57 7.87 1.40 3.05
N LEU A 58 7.68 2.08 4.18
CA LEU A 58 6.43 2.10 4.93
C LEU A 58 5.99 3.54 5.27
N ILE A 59 4.73 3.87 4.99
CA ILE A 59 4.03 5.01 5.62
C ILE A 59 3.07 4.49 6.68
N VAL A 60 3.01 5.19 7.82
CA VAL A 60 2.10 4.93 8.93
C VAL A 60 1.34 6.21 9.27
N SER A 61 0.02 6.11 9.42
CA SER A 61 -0.84 7.15 9.99
C SER A 61 -1.64 6.60 11.17
N GLY A 62 -1.99 7.42 12.15
CA GLY A 62 -2.80 7.00 13.30
C GLY A 62 -2.48 7.77 14.58
N MET A 63 -2.89 7.26 15.73
CA MET A 63 -2.57 7.85 17.04
C MET A 63 -1.63 6.94 17.83
N ASP A 64 -0.56 7.49 18.39
CA ASP A 64 0.35 6.74 19.27
C ASP A 64 -0.17 6.68 20.72
N ASP A 65 0.55 5.95 21.58
CA ASP A 65 0.20 5.72 22.99
C ASP A 65 0.24 6.99 23.86
N THR A 66 0.82 8.08 23.36
CA THR A 66 0.81 9.40 24.01
C THR A 66 -0.42 10.22 23.63
N GLY A 67 -1.24 9.74 22.70
CA GLY A 67 -2.34 10.48 22.09
C GLY A 67 -1.88 11.39 20.95
N SER A 68 -0.61 11.30 20.52
CA SER A 68 -0.09 12.11 19.42
C SER A 68 -0.48 11.49 18.09
N ARG A 69 -1.03 12.31 17.20
CA ARG A 69 -1.39 11.87 15.84
C ARG A 69 -0.12 11.80 14.99
N ARG A 70 -0.02 10.79 14.15
CA ARG A 70 1.16 10.42 13.37
C ARG A 70 0.85 10.38 11.89
N LEU A 71 1.84 10.77 11.10
CA LEU A 71 1.93 10.55 9.66
C LEU A 71 3.42 10.49 9.34
N ASP A 72 3.96 9.28 9.41
CA ASP A 72 5.39 9.05 9.41
C ASP A 72 5.80 8.05 8.33
N LYS A 73 7.01 8.24 7.80
CA LYS A 73 7.68 7.29 6.93
C LYS A 73 8.77 6.51 7.67
N TYR A 74 8.99 5.30 7.20
CA TYR A 74 10.10 4.43 7.56
C TYR A 74 10.76 3.90 6.30
N ILE A 75 12.07 4.08 6.18
CA ILE A 75 12.85 3.67 5.01
C ILE A 75 13.50 2.31 5.27
N ASN A 76 13.29 1.37 4.36
CA ASN A 76 13.80 0.01 4.41
C ASN A 76 15.16 -0.09 3.73
N ASP A 77 16.14 -0.72 4.37
CA ASP A 77 17.48 -0.92 3.79
C ASP A 77 17.56 -2.05 2.72
N GLY A 78 16.41 -2.52 2.23
CA GLY A 78 16.30 -3.67 1.32
C GLY A 78 16.42 -5.04 1.99
N THR A 79 16.71 -5.10 3.29
CA THR A 79 16.79 -6.36 4.06
C THR A 79 15.68 -6.49 5.11
N GLY A 80 14.75 -5.54 5.14
CA GLY A 80 13.64 -5.48 6.09
C GLY A 80 13.95 -4.70 7.35
N ASN A 81 15.11 -4.04 7.45
CA ASN A 81 15.39 -3.14 8.57
C ASN A 81 14.89 -1.74 8.22
N PHE A 82 13.89 -1.29 8.99
CA PHE A 82 13.30 0.03 8.84
C PHE A 82 14.03 1.07 9.69
N SER A 83 14.36 2.20 9.07
CA SER A 83 14.89 3.41 9.72
C SER A 83 13.81 4.49 9.80
N GLY A 84 13.73 5.23 10.92
CA GLY A 84 12.68 6.21 11.19
C GLY A 84 12.21 6.19 12.65
N PRO A 85 11.05 6.80 12.97
CA PRO A 85 10.14 7.52 12.07
C PRO A 85 10.69 8.86 11.60
N THR A 86 10.34 9.25 10.38
CA THR A 86 10.45 10.65 9.92
C THR A 86 9.06 11.16 9.60
N SER A 87 8.67 12.33 10.13
CA SER A 87 7.37 12.91 9.85
C SER A 87 7.25 13.30 8.37
N VAL A 88 6.15 12.92 7.74
CA VAL A 88 5.77 13.31 6.37
C VAL A 88 4.97 14.61 6.39
N GLY A 89 4.22 14.87 7.46
CA GLY A 89 3.39 16.05 7.59
C GLY A 89 2.55 16.04 8.87
N THR A 90 1.43 16.76 8.82
CA THR A 90 0.48 16.83 9.94
C THR A 90 -0.10 15.44 10.22
N GLY A 91 0.12 14.94 11.44
CA GLY A 91 -0.41 13.65 11.86
C GLY A 91 -1.94 13.63 11.90
N VAL A 92 -2.52 12.47 11.57
CA VAL A 92 -3.97 12.25 11.55
C VAL A 92 -4.32 10.92 12.23
N HIS A 93 -5.59 10.78 12.63
CA HIS A 93 -6.16 9.51 13.11
C HIS A 93 -7.57 9.32 12.56
N TYR A 94 -8.17 8.16 12.79
CA TYR A 94 -9.34 7.66 12.05
C TYR A 94 -9.12 7.76 10.54
N SER A 95 -7.90 7.44 10.13
CA SER A 95 -7.33 7.76 8.84
C SER A 95 -7.31 6.57 7.88
N SER A 96 -7.17 6.89 6.61
CA SER A 96 -6.78 5.96 5.56
C SER A 96 -5.78 6.64 4.64
N ILE A 97 -4.79 5.88 4.17
CA ILE A 97 -3.73 6.36 3.29
C ILE A 97 -3.62 5.47 2.05
N ALA A 98 -3.18 6.05 0.93
CA ALA A 98 -2.84 5.33 -0.29
C ALA A 98 -1.62 5.96 -0.95
N LEU A 99 -0.76 5.11 -1.54
CA LEU A 99 0.37 5.54 -2.37
C LEU A 99 0.05 5.33 -3.85
N GLY A 100 0.48 6.25 -4.70
CA GLY A 100 0.35 6.16 -6.15
C GLY A 100 1.00 7.37 -6.84
N ASP A 101 1.36 7.22 -8.10
CA ASP A 101 1.90 8.31 -8.93
C ASP A 101 0.75 9.21 -9.39
N ILE A 102 0.51 10.33 -8.68
CA ILE A 102 -0.68 11.18 -8.86
C ILE A 102 -0.39 12.27 -9.89
N ASP A 103 0.85 12.75 -9.98
CA ASP A 103 1.28 13.78 -10.92
C ASP A 103 2.03 13.26 -12.15
N ASN A 104 2.15 11.93 -12.29
CA ASN A 104 2.78 11.22 -13.41
C ASN A 104 4.28 11.51 -13.57
N ASP A 105 5.00 11.76 -12.47
CA ASP A 105 6.44 11.96 -12.46
C ASP A 105 7.24 10.65 -12.23
N GLY A 106 6.54 9.57 -11.90
CA GLY A 106 7.09 8.24 -11.65
C GLY A 106 7.45 7.97 -10.18
N ALA A 107 7.31 8.94 -9.29
CA ALA A 107 7.43 8.76 -7.84
C ALA A 107 6.08 8.41 -7.21
N LEU A 108 6.12 7.68 -6.08
CA LEU A 108 4.90 7.43 -5.31
C LEU A 108 4.55 8.63 -4.44
N ASP A 109 3.43 9.28 -4.76
CA ASP A 109 2.78 10.30 -3.95
C ASP A 109 1.87 9.68 -2.90
N LEU A 110 1.35 10.50 -1.99
CA LEU A 110 0.55 10.06 -0.84
C LEU A 110 -0.78 10.81 -0.77
N ILE A 111 -1.89 10.05 -0.74
CA ILE A 111 -3.20 10.52 -0.29
C ILE A 111 -3.38 10.19 1.18
N VAL A 112 -3.88 11.17 1.95
CA VAL A 112 -4.20 11.04 3.37
C VAL A 112 -5.61 11.53 3.65
N THR A 113 -6.37 10.70 4.37
CA THR A 113 -7.63 11.10 5.03
C THR A 113 -7.51 10.92 6.53
N GLY A 114 -8.47 11.44 7.30
CA GLY A 114 -8.51 11.30 8.74
C GLY A 114 -8.88 12.62 9.40
N THR A 115 -8.60 12.77 10.69
CA THR A 115 -8.86 14.03 11.39
C THR A 115 -7.67 14.50 12.20
N ASN A 116 -7.47 15.82 12.16
CA ASN A 116 -6.62 16.57 13.04
C ASN A 116 -7.44 17.75 13.61
N ASP A 117 -7.42 17.90 14.93
CA ASP A 117 -8.11 18.93 15.70
C ASP A 117 -9.61 19.03 15.40
N ASN A 118 -10.24 17.86 15.25
CA ASN A 118 -11.65 17.67 14.91
C ASN A 118 -12.06 18.23 13.54
N SER A 119 -11.10 18.51 12.67
CA SER A 119 -11.37 18.79 11.26
C SER A 119 -10.92 17.61 10.41
N GLY A 120 -11.80 17.16 9.53
CA GLY A 120 -11.54 16.14 8.54
C GLY A 120 -10.46 16.60 7.56
N ARG A 121 -9.68 15.65 7.05
CA ARG A 121 -8.59 15.88 6.11
C ARG A 121 -8.84 15.03 4.87
N LEU A 122 -8.52 15.58 3.72
CA LEU A 122 -8.40 14.87 2.46
C LEU A 122 -7.32 15.62 1.68
N ASP A 123 -6.09 15.17 1.89
CA ASP A 123 -4.89 15.88 1.47
C ASP A 123 -4.04 14.97 0.59
N LYS A 124 -3.36 15.57 -0.39
CA LYS A 124 -2.27 14.96 -1.14
C LYS A 124 -0.93 15.53 -0.73
N TYR A 125 0.10 14.70 -0.81
CA TYR A 125 1.51 15.04 -0.64
C TYR A 125 2.29 14.51 -1.83
N ILE A 126 3.05 15.38 -2.49
CA ILE A 126 3.83 15.04 -3.70
C ILE A 126 5.26 14.69 -3.31
N ASN A 127 5.75 13.55 -3.78
CA ASN A 127 7.07 13.02 -3.47
C ASN A 127 8.08 13.39 -4.55
N ASP A 128 9.25 13.91 -4.18
CA ASP A 128 10.32 14.24 -5.13
C ASP A 128 11.11 13.03 -5.67
N GLY A 129 10.62 11.82 -5.43
CA GLY A 129 11.28 10.57 -5.79
C GLY A 129 12.46 10.17 -4.90
N THR A 130 12.80 10.96 -3.88
CA THR A 130 13.80 10.62 -2.86
C THR A 130 13.18 10.45 -1.47
N GLY A 131 11.84 10.40 -1.43
CA GLY A 131 11.03 10.31 -0.24
C GLY A 131 10.77 11.65 0.44
N ASN A 132 11.17 12.79 -0.14
CA ASN A 132 10.79 14.08 0.43
C ASN A 132 9.42 14.48 -0.11
N PHE A 133 8.46 14.54 0.80
CA PHE A 133 7.09 14.92 0.49
C PHE A 133 6.89 16.43 0.65
N SER A 134 6.23 17.04 -0.33
CA SER A 134 5.76 18.42 -0.32
C SER A 134 4.23 18.47 -0.18
N GLY A 135 3.70 19.52 0.46
CA GLY A 135 2.28 19.66 0.78
C GLY A 135 2.03 20.02 2.25
N PRO A 136 0.83 19.76 2.81
CA PRO A 136 -0.33 19.16 2.14
C PRO A 136 -1.01 20.10 1.14
N THR A 137 -1.64 19.51 0.11
CA THR A 137 -2.63 20.19 -0.74
C THR A 137 -3.98 19.52 -0.56
N SER A 138 -5.03 20.28 -0.25
CA SER A 138 -6.38 19.72 -0.09
C SER A 138 -6.94 19.29 -1.45
N VAL A 139 -7.45 18.06 -1.53
CA VAL A 139 -8.09 17.50 -2.74
C VAL A 139 -9.60 17.79 -2.75
N GLY A 140 -10.21 17.97 -1.58
CA GLY A 140 -11.64 18.19 -1.46
C GLY A 140 -12.11 18.30 -0.03
N THR A 141 -13.39 18.01 0.20
CA THR A 141 -13.97 17.97 1.54
C THR A 141 -13.25 16.92 2.39
N GLY A 142 -12.73 17.37 3.53
CA GLY A 142 -12.05 16.48 4.47
C GLY A 142 -12.98 15.41 5.02
N VAL A 143 -12.46 14.20 5.18
CA VAL A 143 -13.21 13.06 5.73
C VAL A 143 -12.39 12.29 6.76
N HIS A 144 -13.08 11.62 7.66
CA HIS A 144 -12.51 10.75 8.69
C HIS A 144 -13.36 9.48 8.86
N TYR A 145 -12.89 8.51 9.65
CA TYR A 145 -13.43 7.14 9.67
C TYR A 145 -13.52 6.56 8.25
N SER A 146 -12.43 6.74 7.52
CA SER A 146 -12.44 6.71 6.07
C SER A 146 -11.74 5.48 5.48
N SER A 147 -11.93 5.31 4.17
CA SER A 147 -11.14 4.42 3.32
C SER A 147 -10.91 5.12 1.98
N VAL A 148 -9.69 5.03 1.47
CA VAL A 148 -9.30 5.58 0.16
C VAL A 148 -8.80 4.48 -0.78
N ALA A 149 -9.03 4.68 -2.08
CA ALA A 149 -8.47 3.84 -3.14
C ALA A 149 -8.11 4.70 -4.36
N LEU A 150 -6.97 4.38 -4.98
CA LEU A 150 -6.52 5.00 -6.22
C LEU A 150 -6.68 4.03 -7.40
N GLY A 151 -6.97 4.56 -8.58
CA GLY A 151 -7.01 3.81 -9.83
C GLY A 151 -7.48 4.68 -11.00
N ASP A 152 -7.07 4.33 -12.22
CA ASP A 152 -7.57 4.99 -13.43
C ASP A 152 -9.00 4.50 -13.74
N ILE A 153 -10.01 5.31 -13.43
CA ILE A 153 -11.44 4.92 -13.52
C ILE A 153 -12.01 5.32 -14.88
N ASN A 154 -11.47 6.37 -15.50
CA ASN A 154 -11.97 6.93 -16.75
C ASN A 154 -11.13 6.54 -17.99
N ASN A 155 -10.01 5.83 -17.78
CA ASN A 155 -9.05 5.36 -18.78
C ASN A 155 -8.31 6.49 -19.52
N ASP A 156 -7.96 7.57 -18.81
CA ASP A 156 -7.13 8.68 -19.32
C ASP A 156 -5.64 8.55 -18.96
N GLY A 157 -5.28 7.56 -18.16
CA GLY A 157 -3.91 7.29 -17.73
C GLY A 157 -3.50 7.97 -16.43
N ALA A 158 -4.32 8.85 -15.84
CA ALA A 158 -4.08 9.43 -14.53
C ALA A 158 -4.78 8.62 -13.43
N LEU A 159 -4.20 8.58 -12.23
CA LEU A 159 -4.86 7.94 -11.08
C LEU A 159 -6.01 8.83 -10.57
N ASP A 160 -7.23 8.30 -10.62
CA ASP A 160 -8.39 8.86 -9.94
C ASP A 160 -8.48 8.36 -8.49
N LEU A 161 -9.30 9.05 -7.69
CA LEU A 161 -9.47 8.76 -6.27
C LEU A 161 -10.92 8.43 -5.92
N ILE A 162 -11.12 7.34 -5.19
CA ILE A 162 -12.36 7.02 -4.47
C ILE A 162 -12.15 7.21 -2.98
N VAL A 163 -13.08 7.90 -2.34
CA VAL A 163 -13.08 8.14 -0.90
C VAL A 163 -14.41 7.72 -0.29
N SER A 164 -14.36 7.03 0.83
CA SER A 164 -15.53 6.81 1.69
C SER A 164 -15.20 7.27 3.11
N GLY A 165 -16.18 7.79 3.85
CA GLY A 165 -15.97 8.26 5.21
C GLY A 165 -17.10 9.16 5.73
N MET A 166 -16.79 10.02 6.69
CA MET A 166 -17.70 11.02 7.26
C MET A 166 -17.05 12.40 7.19
N ASP A 167 -17.80 13.42 6.79
CA ASP A 167 -17.34 14.82 6.84
C ASP A 167 -17.61 15.47 8.22
N ASP A 168 -17.15 16.71 8.39
CA ASP A 168 -17.28 17.45 9.66
C ASP A 168 -18.74 17.79 10.04
N THR A 169 -19.69 17.62 9.11
CA THR A 169 -21.13 17.79 9.38
C THR A 169 -21.80 16.49 9.87
N GLY A 170 -21.05 15.38 9.89
CA GLY A 170 -21.55 14.05 10.18
C GLY A 170 -22.17 13.34 8.97
N SER A 171 -22.07 13.93 7.77
CA SER A 171 -22.58 13.31 6.55
C SER A 171 -21.63 12.20 6.10
N ARG A 172 -22.18 11.01 5.85
CA ARG A 172 -21.44 9.92 5.21
C ARG A 172 -21.17 10.27 3.75
N LYS A 173 -19.96 9.99 3.28
CA LYS A 173 -19.47 10.25 1.92
C LYS A 173 -19.10 8.95 1.22
N LEU A 174 -19.32 8.95 -0.08
CA LEU A 174 -18.77 8.00 -1.04
C LEU A 174 -18.56 8.80 -2.32
N ASP A 175 -17.41 9.43 -2.40
CA ASP A 175 -17.12 10.46 -3.39
C ASP A 175 -16.02 9.95 -4.33
N LYS A 176 -16.09 10.40 -5.58
CA LYS A 176 -15.04 10.18 -6.59
C LYS A 176 -14.44 11.51 -7.00
N TYR A 177 -13.13 11.52 -7.20
CA TYR A 177 -12.38 12.66 -7.71
C TYR A 177 -11.65 12.19 -8.96
N ILE A 178 -11.95 12.84 -10.09
CA ILE A 178 -11.29 12.56 -11.36
C ILE A 178 -10.05 13.44 -11.46
N ASN A 179 -8.90 12.83 -11.66
CA ASN A 179 -7.65 13.53 -11.92
C ASN A 179 -7.57 13.85 -13.42
N ASP A 180 -7.15 15.06 -13.77
CA ASP A 180 -7.01 15.48 -15.18
C ASP A 180 -5.58 15.29 -15.72
N GLY A 181 -4.71 14.65 -14.91
CA GLY A 181 -3.32 14.37 -15.25
C GLY A 181 -2.39 15.57 -15.05
N THR A 182 -2.84 16.65 -14.40
CA THR A 182 -2.01 17.84 -14.15
C THR A 182 -1.43 17.91 -12.73
N GLY A 183 -1.66 16.88 -11.90
CA GLY A 183 -1.17 16.81 -10.52
C GLY A 183 -2.16 17.37 -9.54
#